data_AF-A0A965IFJ5-F1
#
_entry.id   AF-A0A965IFJ5-F1
#
_cell.length_a   1.000
_cell.length_b   1.000
_cell.length_c   1.000
_cell.angle_alpha   90.00
_cell.angle_beta   90.00
_cell.angle_gamma   90.00
#
_symmetry.space_group_name_H-M   'P 1'
#
loop_
_entity.id
_entity.type
_entity.pdbx_description
1 polymer ?
#
loop_
_entity_poly.entity_id
_entity_poly.type
_entity_poly.pdbx_seq_one_letter_code
_entity_poly.pdbx_strand_id
1 'polypeptide(L)'
;MFIKKLFLYLHLIINLNYLTMKHLFKSLAAFQQEVPVIHKATQGYGYTYADLPKIFEVINPLLKKHGLGFTQLINGTQIATCLFHVESAESIESKIDIPQGVILKGMNEFQVLGSAITYLRRYALSSMLGLVTDKDTDASGEQVKHEPKKLTLTNERFQKAIDAIGKGEFTTEQLIGLYDLTPAQLKTLEV
;
A
#
# COMPACT_ATOMS: atom_id res chain seq x y z
N MET A 1 -19.85 -39.50 -33.89
CA MET A 1 -18.53 -39.05 -34.41
C MET A 1 -18.19 -37.59 -34.05
N PHE A 2 -19.16 -36.67 -34.09
CA PHE A 2 -18.97 -35.25 -33.75
C PHE A 2 -18.52 -34.97 -32.30
N ILE A 3 -19.11 -35.63 -31.32
CA ILE A 3 -18.82 -35.39 -29.88
C ILE A 3 -17.37 -35.74 -29.51
N LYS A 4 -16.83 -36.85 -30.04
CA LYS A 4 -15.42 -37.21 -29.84
C LYS A 4 -14.45 -36.20 -30.47
N LYS A 5 -14.83 -35.61 -31.61
CA LYS A 5 -14.02 -34.58 -32.30
C LYS A 5 -14.04 -33.25 -31.55
N LEU A 6 -15.17 -32.89 -30.94
CA LEU A 6 -15.32 -31.72 -30.07
C LEU A 6 -14.53 -31.86 -28.76
N PHE A 7 -14.57 -33.05 -28.13
CA PHE A 7 -13.80 -33.32 -26.93
C PHE A 7 -12.29 -33.28 -27.19
N LEU A 8 -11.84 -33.82 -28.33
CA LEU A 8 -10.44 -33.75 -28.75
C LEU A 8 -10.00 -32.31 -29.03
N TYR A 9 -10.86 -31.49 -29.67
CA TYR A 9 -10.59 -30.07 -29.90
C TYR A 9 -10.50 -29.29 -28.58
N LEU A 10 -11.41 -29.53 -27.64
CA LEU A 10 -11.39 -28.90 -26.32
C LEU A 10 -10.13 -29.29 -25.55
N HIS A 11 -9.74 -30.57 -25.58
CA HIS A 11 -8.52 -31.05 -24.93
C HIS A 11 -7.24 -30.50 -25.59
N LEU A 12 -7.25 -30.32 -26.91
CA LEU A 12 -6.16 -29.70 -27.67
C LEU A 12 -6.06 -28.20 -27.37
N ILE A 13 -7.17 -27.47 -27.26
CA ILE A 13 -7.21 -26.04 -26.88
C ILE A 13 -6.71 -25.87 -25.44
N ILE A 14 -7.14 -26.73 -24.52
CA ILE A 14 -6.66 -26.70 -23.12
C ILE A 14 -5.16 -27.02 -23.05
N ASN A 15 -4.66 -27.99 -23.81
CA ASN A 15 -3.22 -28.31 -23.85
C ASN A 15 -2.39 -27.25 -24.59
N LEU A 16 -2.93 -26.58 -25.60
CA LEU A 16 -2.26 -25.42 -26.22
C LEU A 16 -2.07 -24.32 -25.20
N ASN A 17 -3.11 -23.97 -24.41
CA ASN A 17 -3.06 -22.89 -23.43
C ASN A 17 -1.97 -23.06 -22.34
N TYR A 18 -1.60 -24.30 -22.00
CA TYR A 18 -0.50 -24.56 -21.05
C TYR A 18 0.89 -24.60 -21.71
N LEU A 19 0.99 -24.90 -23.02
CA LEU A 19 2.23 -24.73 -23.78
C LEU A 19 2.54 -23.27 -24.11
N THR A 20 1.54 -22.38 -24.07
CA THR A 20 1.59 -21.01 -24.63
C THR A 20 1.92 -19.90 -23.64
N MET A 21 2.51 -20.20 -22.47
CA MET A 21 2.92 -19.18 -21.48
C MET A 21 4.41 -19.27 -21.12
N LYS A 22 5.19 -19.98 -21.94
CA LYS A 22 6.58 -20.33 -21.65
C LYS A 22 7.46 -19.09 -21.58
N HIS A 23 7.27 -18.12 -22.47
CA HIS A 23 8.11 -16.93 -22.53
C HIS A 23 7.81 -16.01 -21.34
N LEU A 24 6.53 -15.81 -21.02
CA LEU A 24 6.12 -15.02 -19.87
C LEU A 24 6.66 -15.60 -18.57
N PHE A 25 6.44 -16.88 -18.30
CA PHE A 25 6.87 -17.48 -17.04
C PHE A 25 8.39 -17.58 -16.93
N LYS A 26 9.10 -17.82 -18.04
CA LYS A 26 10.57 -17.77 -18.04
C LYS A 26 11.09 -16.37 -17.69
N SER A 27 10.53 -15.34 -18.32
CA SER A 27 10.93 -13.95 -18.07
C SER A 27 10.54 -13.49 -16.66
N LEU A 28 9.34 -13.84 -16.19
CA LEU A 28 8.88 -13.51 -14.84
C LEU A 28 9.75 -14.19 -13.77
N ALA A 29 10.08 -15.46 -13.94
CA ALA A 29 10.96 -16.17 -13.02
C ALA A 29 12.35 -15.53 -12.96
N ALA A 30 12.93 -15.16 -14.12
CA ALA A 30 14.23 -14.48 -14.18
C ALA A 30 14.18 -13.10 -13.52
N PHE A 31 13.12 -12.32 -13.79
CA PHE A 31 12.86 -11.04 -13.14
C PHE A 31 12.83 -11.18 -11.62
N GLN A 32 12.10 -12.16 -11.09
CA GLN A 32 11.95 -12.39 -9.64
C GLN A 32 13.28 -12.71 -8.94
N GLN A 33 14.26 -13.32 -9.63
CA GLN A 33 15.58 -13.58 -9.05
C GLN A 33 16.44 -12.32 -8.91
N GLU A 34 16.13 -11.26 -9.67
CA GLU A 34 16.90 -10.01 -9.66
C GLU A 34 16.27 -8.90 -8.82
N VAL A 35 14.97 -9.00 -8.54
CA VAL A 35 14.26 -8.02 -7.73
C VAL A 35 14.81 -8.05 -6.29
N PRO A 36 15.41 -6.95 -5.80
CA PRO A 36 15.79 -6.87 -4.41
C PRO A 36 14.55 -6.75 -3.52
N VAL A 37 14.70 -7.06 -2.24
CA VAL A 37 13.68 -6.68 -1.25
C VAL A 37 13.49 -5.16 -1.30
N ILE A 38 12.26 -4.72 -1.52
CA ILE A 38 11.94 -3.30 -1.65
C ILE A 38 11.70 -2.76 -0.25
N HIS A 39 12.78 -2.32 0.40
CA HIS A 39 12.71 -1.70 1.72
C HIS A 39 12.13 -0.28 1.67
N LYS A 40 11.65 0.15 2.84
CA LYS A 40 10.59 1.12 2.99
C LYS A 40 10.98 2.59 2.77
N ALA A 41 10.02 3.35 2.22
CA ALA A 41 9.84 4.78 2.44
C ALA A 41 8.43 5.02 3.04
N THR A 42 8.32 5.14 4.37
CA THR A 42 7.26 5.90 5.11
C THR A 42 7.41 5.68 6.62
N GLN A 43 7.46 6.76 7.40
CA GLN A 43 7.39 6.73 8.87
C GLN A 43 5.96 7.07 9.32
N GLY A 44 5.19 6.09 9.81
CA GLY A 44 3.85 6.31 10.35
C GLY A 44 2.93 5.09 10.27
N TYR A 45 2.07 4.92 11.28
CA TYR A 45 1.07 3.85 11.46
C TYR A 45 1.60 2.41 11.38
N GLY A 46 2.38 1.95 12.36
CA GLY A 46 2.53 0.53 12.78
C GLY A 46 2.87 -0.59 11.78
N TYR A 47 2.76 -0.36 10.48
CA TYR A 47 2.96 -1.29 9.37
C TYR A 47 3.78 -0.60 8.28
N THR A 48 4.51 -1.42 7.53
CA THR A 48 5.67 -0.94 6.79
C THR A 48 5.76 -1.37 5.34
N TYR A 49 5.09 -0.62 4.44
CA TYR A 49 5.10 -0.86 3.00
C TYR A 49 5.95 0.13 2.17
N ALA A 50 6.49 -0.33 1.04
CA ALA A 50 7.04 0.52 -0.01
C ALA A 50 5.93 1.22 -0.80
N ASP A 51 6.05 2.53 -1.06
CA ASP A 51 5.06 3.25 -1.87
C ASP A 51 5.13 2.87 -3.36
N LEU A 52 4.07 3.19 -4.11
CA LEU A 52 3.96 2.82 -5.52
C LEU A 52 5.07 3.44 -6.40
N PRO A 53 5.46 4.73 -6.22
CA PRO A 53 6.62 5.29 -6.92
C PRO A 53 7.91 4.51 -6.66
N LYS A 54 8.18 4.13 -5.40
CA LYS A 54 9.39 3.39 -5.06
C LYS A 54 9.41 2.00 -5.70
N ILE A 55 8.26 1.34 -5.72
CA ILE A 55 8.11 0.06 -6.44
C ILE A 55 8.47 0.27 -7.92
N PHE A 56 7.93 1.30 -8.57
CA PHE A 56 8.19 1.58 -10.00
C PHE A 56 9.66 1.88 -10.30
N GLU A 57 10.34 2.64 -9.45
CA GLU A 57 11.79 2.89 -9.59
C GLU A 57 12.60 1.59 -9.66
N VAL A 58 12.23 0.59 -8.84
CA VAL A 58 12.93 -0.69 -8.77
C VAL A 58 12.54 -1.62 -9.92
N ILE A 59 11.24 -1.78 -10.18
CA ILE A 59 10.76 -2.81 -11.11
C ILE A 59 10.89 -2.39 -12.57
N ASN A 60 10.73 -1.11 -12.93
CA ASN A 60 10.66 -0.72 -14.35
C ASN A 60 11.94 -1.06 -15.15
N PRO A 61 13.16 -0.82 -14.63
CA PRO A 61 14.38 -1.24 -15.30
C PRO A 61 14.46 -2.77 -15.48
N LEU A 62 14.03 -3.53 -14.48
CA LEU A 62 14.04 -5.00 -14.51
C LEU A 62 12.98 -5.57 -15.45
N LEU A 63 11.76 -5.02 -15.45
CA LEU A 63 10.71 -5.38 -16.39
C LEU A 63 11.20 -5.18 -17.84
N LYS A 64 11.80 -4.02 -18.13
CA LYS A 64 12.42 -3.76 -19.43
C LYS A 64 13.52 -4.78 -19.76
N LYS A 65 14.40 -5.09 -18.81
CA LYS A 65 15.50 -6.07 -18.97
C LYS A 65 14.98 -7.46 -19.36
N HIS A 66 13.87 -7.90 -18.76
CA HIS A 66 13.30 -9.22 -18.98
C HIS A 66 12.17 -9.26 -20.03
N GLY A 67 11.94 -8.18 -20.77
CA GLY A 67 10.92 -8.13 -21.82
C GLY A 67 9.49 -8.25 -21.27
N LEU A 68 9.25 -7.70 -20.08
CA LEU A 68 7.96 -7.69 -19.40
C LEU A 68 7.35 -6.28 -19.41
N GLY A 69 6.03 -6.23 -19.44
CA GLY A 69 5.25 -5.01 -19.24
C GLY A 69 3.96 -5.30 -18.50
N PHE A 70 3.31 -4.27 -17.96
CA PHE A 70 2.03 -4.43 -17.28
C PHE A 70 1.06 -3.27 -17.54
N THR A 71 -0.22 -3.52 -17.37
CA THR A 71 -1.28 -2.50 -17.32
C THR A 71 -2.13 -2.69 -16.06
N GLN A 72 -2.77 -1.61 -15.61
CA GLN A 72 -3.74 -1.62 -14.51
C GLN A 72 -4.91 -0.73 -14.90
N LEU A 73 -5.91 -1.32 -15.54
CA LEU A 73 -7.07 -0.62 -16.05
C LEU A 73 -8.19 -0.60 -15.02
N ILE A 74 -8.90 0.52 -14.92
CA ILE A 74 -10.11 0.64 -14.10
C ILE A 74 -11.29 0.26 -15.00
N ASN A 75 -11.93 -0.86 -14.68
CA ASN A 75 -13.05 -1.43 -15.42
C ASN A 75 -14.30 -1.43 -14.54
N GLY A 76 -15.05 -0.32 -14.58
CA GLY A 76 -16.18 -0.11 -13.68
C GLY A 76 -15.72 -0.05 -12.23
N THR A 77 -16.15 -1.01 -11.41
CA THR A 77 -15.80 -1.12 -9.99
C THR A 77 -14.58 -2.01 -9.73
N GLN A 78 -13.84 -2.42 -10.76
CA GLN A 78 -12.68 -3.30 -10.64
C GLN A 78 -11.41 -2.68 -11.18
N ILE A 79 -10.27 -3.16 -10.68
CA ILE A 79 -8.95 -2.92 -11.28
C ILE A 79 -8.50 -4.23 -11.92
N ALA A 80 -8.29 -4.23 -13.23
CA ALA A 80 -7.70 -5.34 -13.97
C ALA A 80 -6.20 -5.09 -14.15
N THR A 81 -5.38 -5.89 -13.49
CA THR A 81 -3.92 -5.89 -13.64
C THR A 81 -3.53 -6.98 -14.62
N CYS A 82 -2.93 -6.61 -15.74
CA CYS A 82 -2.42 -7.53 -16.75
C CYS A 82 -0.90 -7.43 -16.81
N LEU A 83 -0.21 -8.58 -16.69
CA LEU A 83 1.23 -8.70 -16.93
C LEU A 83 1.42 -9.43 -18.26
N PHE A 84 2.31 -8.92 -19.11
CA PHE A 84 2.54 -9.48 -20.44
C PHE A 84 4.03 -9.54 -20.79
N HIS A 85 4.37 -10.51 -21.64
CA HIS A 85 5.67 -10.59 -22.29
C HIS A 85 5.61 -9.83 -23.62
N VAL A 86 6.50 -8.87 -23.80
CA VAL A 86 6.42 -7.86 -24.87
C VAL A 86 6.49 -8.48 -26.26
N GLU A 87 7.36 -9.46 -26.48
CA GLU A 87 7.61 -10.03 -27.81
C GLU A 87 6.58 -11.11 -28.19
N SER A 88 6.18 -11.95 -27.23
CA SER A 88 5.26 -13.07 -27.50
C SER A 88 3.79 -12.73 -27.29
N ALA A 89 3.49 -11.58 -26.67
CA ALA A 89 2.16 -11.16 -26.24
C ALA A 89 1.45 -12.11 -25.24
N GLU A 90 2.18 -13.10 -24.72
CA GLU A 90 1.71 -13.96 -23.63
C GLU A 90 1.37 -13.10 -22.41
N SER A 91 0.21 -13.31 -21.80
CA SER A 91 -0.24 -12.48 -20.68
C SER A 91 -1.03 -13.26 -19.62
N ILE A 92 -0.98 -12.75 -18.39
CA ILE A 92 -1.83 -13.16 -17.27
C ILE A 92 -2.56 -11.94 -16.74
N GLU A 93 -3.81 -12.14 -16.31
CA GLU A 93 -4.67 -11.07 -15.78
C GLU A 93 -5.19 -11.46 -14.40
N SER A 94 -5.23 -10.47 -13.50
CA SER A 94 -5.90 -10.56 -12.21
C SER A 94 -6.81 -9.34 -12.02
N LYS A 95 -7.97 -9.56 -11.40
CA LYS A 95 -8.95 -8.50 -11.12
C LYS A 95 -9.17 -8.40 -9.62
N ILE A 96 -9.30 -7.17 -9.14
CA ILE A 96 -9.66 -6.87 -7.76
C ILE A 96 -10.81 -5.86 -7.72
N ASP A 97 -11.80 -6.12 -6.88
CA ASP A 97 -12.90 -5.21 -6.65
C ASP A 97 -12.44 -4.00 -5.83
N ILE A 98 -12.90 -2.82 -6.23
CA ILE A 98 -12.73 -1.58 -5.48
C ILE A 98 -13.80 -1.57 -4.38
N PRO A 99 -13.44 -1.47 -3.10
CA PRO A 99 -14.40 -1.36 -2.00
C PRO A 99 -15.34 -0.16 -2.20
N GLN A 100 -16.64 -0.38 -2.03
CA GLN A 100 -17.68 0.64 -2.16
C GLN A 100 -18.18 1.07 -0.78
N GLY A 101 -18.63 2.32 -0.66
CA GLY A 101 -19.20 2.83 0.59
C GLY A 101 -18.20 3.02 1.73
N VAL A 102 -16.90 3.09 1.43
CA VAL A 102 -15.87 3.39 2.43
C VAL A 102 -15.98 4.87 2.82
N ILE A 103 -16.00 5.14 4.13
CA ILE A 103 -16.04 6.49 4.69
C ILE A 103 -14.79 6.69 5.53
N LEU A 104 -13.94 7.64 5.15
CA LEU A 104 -12.76 8.03 5.92
C LEU A 104 -12.95 9.45 6.44
N LYS A 105 -12.75 9.64 7.75
CA LYS A 105 -12.92 10.94 8.40
C LYS A 105 -11.99 11.98 7.76
N GLY A 106 -12.56 13.10 7.33
CA GLY A 106 -11.82 14.21 6.74
C GLY A 106 -11.50 14.06 5.24
N MET A 107 -12.08 13.06 4.56
CA MET A 107 -11.94 12.86 3.12
C MET A 107 -13.30 12.86 2.42
N ASN A 108 -13.37 13.47 1.24
CA ASN A 108 -14.53 13.37 0.36
C ASN A 108 -14.51 12.05 -0.46
N GLU A 109 -15.62 11.72 -1.12
CA GLU A 109 -15.77 10.46 -1.86
C GLU A 109 -14.70 10.25 -2.94
N PHE A 110 -14.32 11.30 -3.68
CA PHE A 110 -13.27 11.22 -4.70
C PHE A 110 -11.90 10.95 -4.10
N GLN A 111 -11.59 11.55 -2.95
CA GLN A 111 -10.34 11.33 -2.23
C GLN A 111 -10.27 9.90 -1.67
N VAL A 112 -11.38 9.40 -1.13
CA VAL A 112 -11.47 8.01 -0.65
C VAL A 112 -11.26 7.05 -1.82
N LEU A 113 -11.94 7.26 -2.94
CA LEU A 113 -11.79 6.43 -4.13
C LEU A 113 -10.37 6.46 -4.68
N GLY A 114 -9.76 7.65 -4.82
CA GLY A 114 -8.38 7.78 -5.30
C GLY A 114 -7.37 7.07 -4.38
N SER A 115 -7.60 7.12 -3.07
CA SER A 115 -6.77 6.42 -2.08
C SER A 115 -6.94 4.91 -2.18
N ALA A 116 -8.17 4.43 -2.33
CA ALA A 116 -8.47 3.01 -2.54
C ALA A 116 -7.82 2.48 -3.82
N ILE A 117 -7.95 3.20 -4.94
CA ILE A 117 -7.33 2.81 -6.22
C ILE A 117 -5.81 2.73 -6.09
N THR A 118 -5.18 3.73 -5.49
CA THR A 118 -3.72 3.76 -5.30
C THR A 118 -3.25 2.58 -4.45
N TYR A 119 -3.99 2.28 -3.38
CA TYR A 119 -3.71 1.15 -2.50
C TYR A 119 -3.84 -0.17 -3.26
N LEU A 120 -4.96 -0.42 -3.94
CA LEU A 120 -5.22 -1.67 -4.65
C LEU A 120 -4.24 -1.91 -5.80
N ARG A 121 -3.86 -0.87 -6.56
CA ARG A 121 -2.84 -0.98 -7.62
C ARG A 121 -1.52 -1.49 -7.08
N ARG A 122 -1.10 -0.99 -5.91
CA ARG A 122 0.12 -1.44 -5.24
C ARG A 122 0.05 -2.92 -4.86
N TYR A 123 -1.03 -3.36 -4.21
CA TYR A 123 -1.17 -4.77 -3.80
C TYR A 123 -1.31 -5.72 -4.99
N ALA A 124 -2.15 -5.36 -5.97
CA ALA A 124 -2.36 -6.19 -7.15
C ALA A 124 -1.05 -6.39 -7.93
N LEU A 125 -0.26 -5.32 -8.09
CA LEU A 125 1.02 -5.41 -8.79
C LEU A 125 2.07 -6.17 -7.98
N SER A 126 2.18 -5.90 -6.68
CA SER A 126 3.13 -6.60 -5.80
C SER A 126 2.85 -8.09 -5.73
N SER A 127 1.57 -8.46 -5.64
CA SER A 127 1.12 -9.86 -5.69
C SER A 127 1.42 -10.52 -7.04
N MET A 128 1.04 -9.86 -8.15
CA MET A 128 1.28 -10.38 -9.51
C MET A 128 2.76 -10.65 -9.81
N LEU A 129 3.65 -9.77 -9.34
CA LEU A 129 5.09 -9.86 -9.59
C LEU A 129 5.84 -10.68 -8.52
N GLY A 130 5.20 -11.04 -7.41
CA GLY A 130 5.86 -11.72 -6.28
C GLY A 130 6.84 -10.82 -5.52
N LEU A 131 6.53 -9.54 -5.37
CA LEU A 131 7.40 -8.57 -4.69
C LEU A 131 7.26 -8.69 -3.16
N VAL A 132 8.39 -8.74 -2.46
CA VAL A 132 8.43 -8.56 -1.01
C VAL A 132 8.56 -7.05 -0.74
N THR A 133 7.43 -6.44 -0.35
CA THR A 133 7.33 -4.98 -0.12
C THR A 133 7.08 -4.59 1.33
N ASP A 134 6.90 -5.58 2.21
CA ASP A 134 6.69 -5.42 3.65
C ASP A 134 7.79 -6.14 4.43
N LYS A 135 8.07 -5.67 5.66
CA LYS A 135 8.67 -6.54 6.68
C LYS A 135 7.55 -7.45 7.19
N ASP A 136 7.71 -8.75 7.02
CA ASP A 136 6.86 -9.75 7.67
C ASP A 136 7.06 -9.64 9.20
N THR A 137 6.18 -8.90 9.87
CA THR A 137 6.14 -8.79 11.34
C THR A 137 5.04 -9.66 11.94
N ASP A 138 4.37 -10.49 11.14
CA ASP A 138 3.19 -11.24 11.58
C ASP A 138 3.54 -12.45 12.47
N ALA A 139 4.84 -12.75 12.64
CA ALA A 139 5.34 -13.76 13.57
C ALA A 139 5.66 -13.22 14.99
N SER A 140 5.37 -11.96 15.30
CA SER A 140 5.49 -11.46 16.67
C SER A 140 4.35 -10.50 16.97
N GLY A 141 3.36 -11.00 17.71
CA GLY A 141 2.26 -10.22 18.29
C GLY A 141 2.74 -9.20 19.33
N GLU A 142 3.63 -8.30 18.95
CA GLU A 142 3.84 -7.06 19.68
C GLU A 142 2.77 -6.09 19.23
N GLN A 143 1.64 -6.11 19.95
CA GLN A 143 0.78 -4.93 19.98
C GLN A 143 1.64 -3.80 20.55
N VAL A 144 2.20 -2.98 19.66
CA VAL A 144 2.81 -1.71 20.05
C VAL A 144 1.69 -0.91 20.70
N LYS A 145 1.70 -0.85 22.03
CA LYS A 145 0.84 0.07 22.78
C LYS A 145 1.17 1.46 22.26
N HIS A 146 0.29 1.99 21.43
CA HIS A 146 0.35 3.38 21.01
C HIS A 146 0.04 4.23 22.25
N GLU A 147 1.08 4.66 22.96
CA GLU A 147 0.92 5.78 23.87
C GLU A 147 0.52 7.01 23.03
N PRO A 148 -0.56 7.71 23.38
CA PRO A 148 -1.00 8.88 22.63
C PRO A 148 0.12 9.92 22.65
N LYS A 149 0.61 10.28 21.46
CA LYS A 149 1.66 11.29 21.29
C LYS A 149 1.07 12.65 21.71
N LYS A 150 1.62 13.26 22.76
CA LYS A 150 1.18 14.57 23.26
C LYS A 150 1.25 15.63 22.16
N LEU A 151 0.29 16.54 22.14
CA LEU A 151 0.18 17.57 21.09
C LEU A 151 1.20 18.69 21.34
N THR A 152 1.85 19.22 20.30
CA THR A 152 2.71 20.40 20.42
C THR A 152 1.87 21.66 20.58
N LEU A 153 2.21 22.50 21.56
CA LEU A 153 1.46 23.71 21.89
C LEU A 153 2.18 24.97 21.40
N THR A 154 1.49 25.82 20.64
CA THR A 154 2.02 27.13 20.24
C THR A 154 2.01 28.09 21.43
N ASN A 155 2.90 29.09 21.42
CA ASN A 155 3.01 30.07 22.51
C ASN A 155 1.70 30.81 22.80
N GLU A 156 0.91 31.15 21.76
CA GLU A 156 -0.39 31.79 21.93
C GLU A 156 -1.41 30.90 22.65
N ARG A 157 -1.41 29.59 22.35
CA ARG A 157 -2.30 28.62 23.01
C ARG A 157 -1.83 28.31 24.42
N PHE A 158 -0.53 28.34 24.67
CA PHE A 158 0.03 28.23 26.01
C PHE A 158 -0.42 29.40 26.89
N GLN A 159 -0.35 30.64 26.40
CA GLN A 159 -0.81 31.80 27.18
C GLN A 159 -2.30 31.70 27.53
N LYS A 160 -3.14 31.28 26.56
CA LYS A 160 -4.57 31.05 26.83
C LYS A 160 -4.81 29.94 27.86
N ALA A 161 -3.97 28.91 27.88
CA ALA A 161 -4.06 27.85 28.88
C ALA A 161 -3.66 28.36 30.28
N ILE A 162 -2.64 29.21 30.39
CA ILE A 162 -2.27 29.88 31.64
C ILE A 162 -3.43 30.76 32.14
N ASP A 163 -4.06 31.53 31.26
CA ASP A 163 -5.20 32.38 31.63
C ASP A 163 -6.41 31.55 32.11
N ALA A 164 -6.63 30.38 31.52
CA ALA A 164 -7.68 29.43 31.93
C ALA A 164 -7.36 28.75 33.27
N ILE A 165 -6.07 28.44 33.53
CA ILE A 165 -5.59 27.93 34.81
C ILE A 165 -5.82 28.97 35.92
N GLY A 166 -5.51 30.25 35.66
CA GLY A 166 -5.76 31.34 36.60
C GLY A 166 -7.24 31.56 36.93
N LYS A 167 -8.16 31.14 36.03
CA LYS A 167 -9.61 31.17 36.23
C LYS A 167 -10.18 29.90 36.86
N GLY A 168 -9.36 28.86 37.07
CA GLY A 168 -9.80 27.56 37.57
C GLY A 168 -10.58 26.71 36.56
N GLU A 169 -10.59 27.09 35.29
CA GLU A 169 -11.29 26.38 34.21
C GLU A 169 -10.45 25.23 33.62
N PHE A 170 -9.15 25.20 33.95
CA PHE A 170 -8.18 24.21 33.47
C PHE A 170 -7.10 23.98 34.52
N THR A 171 -6.45 22.82 34.56
CA THR A 171 -5.38 22.55 35.55
C THR A 171 -4.01 22.32 34.89
N THR A 172 -2.95 22.57 35.66
CA THR A 172 -1.57 22.31 35.24
C THR A 172 -1.35 20.84 34.88
N GLU A 173 -1.96 19.91 35.63
CA GLU A 173 -1.89 18.47 35.37
C GLU A 173 -2.57 18.10 34.05
N GLN A 174 -3.72 18.72 33.75
CA GLN A 174 -4.41 18.51 32.47
C GLN A 174 -3.57 19.04 31.29
N LEU A 175 -2.91 20.19 31.46
CA LEU A 175 -2.06 20.78 30.43
C LEU A 175 -0.83 19.89 30.13
N ILE A 176 -0.13 19.42 31.17
CA ILE A 176 1.04 18.54 31.05
C ILE A 176 0.65 17.16 30.52
N GLY A 177 -0.56 16.68 30.82
CA GLY A 177 -1.08 15.42 30.32
C GLY A 177 -1.38 15.44 28.82
N LEU A 178 -1.90 16.56 28.31
CA LEU A 178 -2.39 16.68 26.93
C LEU A 178 -1.33 17.20 25.94
N TYR A 179 -0.37 17.99 26.40
CA TYR A 179 0.56 18.71 25.53
C TYR A 179 2.03 18.44 25.85
N ASP A 180 2.85 18.45 24.81
CA ASP A 180 4.30 18.43 24.90
C ASP A 180 4.79 19.87 25.08
N LEU A 181 5.23 20.19 26.31
CA LEU A 181 5.62 21.54 26.70
C LEU A 181 7.13 21.69 26.62
N THR A 182 7.58 22.85 26.13
CA THR A 182 9.00 23.18 26.11
C THR A 182 9.54 23.38 27.54
N PRO A 183 10.85 23.22 27.79
CA PRO A 183 11.44 23.49 29.11
C PRO A 183 11.13 24.89 29.65
N ALA A 184 11.03 25.89 28.76
CA ALA A 184 10.64 27.25 29.14
C ALA A 184 9.19 27.33 29.62
N GLN A 185 8.27 26.61 28.98
CA GLN A 185 6.85 26.57 29.35
C GLN A 185 6.64 25.82 30.68
N LEU A 186 7.35 24.73 30.91
CA LEU A 186 7.31 24.00 32.18
C LEU A 186 7.77 24.87 33.35
N LYS A 187 8.87 25.61 33.17
CA LYS A 187 9.38 26.54 34.19
C LYS A 187 8.38 27.63 34.57
N THR A 188 7.53 28.07 33.64
CA THR A 188 6.45 29.05 33.88
C THR A 188 5.31 28.47 34.73
N LEU A 189 5.13 27.15 34.75
CA LEU A 189 4.09 26.46 35.53
C LEU A 189 4.55 26.09 36.95
N GLU A 190 5.85 26.17 37.24
CA GLU A 190 6.46 25.88 38.55
C GLU A 190 6.55 27.13 39.47
N VAL A 191 6.01 28.28 39.03
CA VAL A 191 5.94 29.54 39.78
C VAL A 191 4.58 29.67 40.46
#